data_AF-A0A392UVZ8-F1
#
_entry.id   AF-A0A392UVZ8-F1
#
_cell.length_a   1.000
_cell.length_b   1.000
_cell.length_c   1.000
_cell.angle_alpha   90.00
_cell.angle_beta   90.00
_cell.angle_gamma   90.00
#
_symmetry.space_group_name_H-M   'P 1'
#
loop_
_entity.id
_entity.type
_entity.pdbx_description
1 polymer ?
#
loop_
_entity_poly.entity_id
_entity_poly.type
_entity_poly.pdbx_seq_one_letter_code
_entity_poly.pdbx_strand_id
1 'polypeptide(L)' 'MFEDLDCTPDEKVNFATRFFRGPAGNWWPNAKEYMDDINQENFCRLFRGQYVPDSFTFQMGRELGELK' A
#
# COMPACT_ATOMS: atom_id res chain seq x y z
N MET A 1 8.02 -4.52 -10.38
CA MET A 1 9.18 -4.00 -9.62
C MET A 1 9.57 -4.87 -8.40
N PHE A 2 8.72 -5.79 -7.90
CA PHE A 2 9.11 -6.79 -6.87
C PHE A 2 8.90 -8.25 -7.31
N GLU A 3 8.55 -8.50 -8.57
CA GLU A 3 8.21 -9.84 -9.07
C GLU A 3 9.46 -10.72 -9.27
N ASP A 4 10.61 -10.10 -9.50
CA ASP A 4 11.90 -10.78 -9.75
C ASP A 4 12.74 -11.06 -8.48
N LEU A 5 12.22 -10.69 -7.30
CA LEU A 5 12.88 -11.01 -6.04
C LEU A 5 12.33 -12.34 -5.51
N ASP A 6 13.23 -13.32 -5.33
CA ASP A 6 12.99 -14.59 -4.61
C ASP A 6 12.77 -14.31 -3.11
N CYS A 7 11.68 -13.64 -2.79
CA CYS A 7 11.26 -13.40 -1.42
C CYS A 7 9.78 -13.65 -1.26
N THR A 8 9.44 -14.11 -0.06
CA THR A 8 8.08 -14.40 0.37
C THR A 8 7.22 -13.13 0.39
N PRO A 9 5.88 -13.25 0.30
CA PRO A 9 4.99 -12.10 0.36
C PRO A 9 5.19 -11.24 1.61
N ASP A 10 5.45 -11.86 2.77
CA ASP A 10 5.72 -11.17 4.03
C ASP A 10 7.05 -10.40 3.99
N GLU A 11 8.11 -10.96 3.40
CA GLU A 11 9.40 -10.27 3.27
C GLU A 11 9.29 -8.99 2.41
N LYS A 12 8.49 -9.02 1.34
CA LYS A 12 8.23 -7.82 0.50
C LYS A 12 7.57 -6.71 1.32
N VAL A 13 6.55 -7.06 2.10
CA VAL A 13 5.83 -6.10 2.93
C VAL A 13 6.71 -5.60 4.08
N ASN A 14 7.47 -6.49 4.73
CA ASN A 14 8.41 -6.11 5.78
C ASN A 14 9.52 -5.20 5.25
N PHE A 15 10.02 -5.45 4.04
CA PHE A 15 10.98 -4.56 3.40
C PHE A 15 10.39 -3.16 3.14
N ALA A 16 9.20 -3.08 2.54
CA ALA A 16 8.54 -1.80 2.26
C ALA A 16 8.28 -0.99 3.53
N THR A 17 7.85 -1.66 4.60
CA THR A 17 7.43 -1.00 5.84
C THR A 17 8.59 -0.61 6.75
N ARG A 18 9.81 -1.12 6.52
CA ARG A 18 11.04 -0.63 7.20
C ARG A 18 11.31 0.85 6.97
N PHE A 19 10.82 1.40 5.85
CA PHE A 19 10.98 2.82 5.51
C PHE A 19 9.93 3.70 6.19
N PHE A 20 8.91 3.14 6.83
CA PHE A 20 7.88 3.93 7.48
C PHE A 20 8.43 4.68 8.69
N ARG A 21 8.10 5.96 8.75
CA ARG A 21 8.45 6.88 9.83
C ARG A 21 7.24 7.75 10.15
N GLY A 22 7.24 8.34 11.35
CA GLY A 22 6.18 9.25 11.78
C GLY A 22 4.79 8.59 11.71
N PRO A 23 3.77 9.26 11.13
CA PRO A 23 2.40 8.72 11.07
C PRO A 23 2.28 7.33 10.45
N ALA A 24 3.06 7.03 9.40
CA ALA A 24 3.05 5.72 8.75
C ALA A 24 3.64 4.62 9.64
N GLY A 25 4.69 4.94 10.41
CA GLY A 25 5.28 4.00 11.37
C GLY A 25 4.33 3.69 12.53
N ASN A 26 3.57 4.68 12.99
CA ASN A 26 2.60 4.53 14.07
C ASN A 26 1.34 3.76 13.62
N TRP A 27 0.94 3.92 12.36
CA TRP A 27 -0.24 3.26 11.78
C TRP A 27 -0.01 1.76 11.52
N TRP A 28 1.17 1.41 11.03
CA TRP A 28 1.43 0.07 10.48
C TRP A 28 1.20 -1.11 11.45
N PRO A 29 1.64 -1.07 12.72
CA PRO A 29 1.40 -2.16 13.66
C PRO A 29 -0.09 -2.51 13.80
N ASN A 30 -0.95 -1.50 13.91
CA ASN A 30 -2.40 -1.71 14.04
C ASN A 30 -3.01 -2.17 12.70
N ALA A 31 -2.53 -1.63 11.58
CA ALA A 31 -3.03 -2.00 10.26
C ALA A 31 -2.81 -3.49 9.94
N LYS A 32 -1.69 -4.07 10.40
CA LYS A 32 -1.40 -5.50 10.24
C LYS A 32 -2.45 -6.40 10.87
N GLU A 33 -3.08 -5.98 11.98
CA GLU A 33 -4.08 -6.77 12.69
C GLU A 33 -5.36 -6.98 11.87
N TYR A 34 -5.59 -6.15 10.85
CA TYR A 34 -6.73 -6.28 9.93
C TYR A 34 -6.40 -7.14 8.69
N MET A 35 -5.24 -7.80 8.67
CA MET A 35 -4.86 -8.74 7.62
C MET A 35 -4.89 -10.16 8.17
N ASP A 36 -5.70 -11.03 7.55
CA ASP A 36 -5.68 -12.47 7.86
C ASP A 36 -4.32 -13.09 7.47
N ASP A 37 -3.78 -12.68 6.32
CA ASP A 37 -2.46 -13.04 5.82
C ASP A 37 -1.68 -11.81 5.36
N ILE A 38 -0.41 -11.70 5.77
CA ILE A 38 0.49 -10.64 5.30
C ILE A 38 0.94 -10.96 3.88
N ASN A 39 0.40 -10.21 2.93
CA ASN A 39 0.81 -10.25 1.54
C ASN A 39 0.77 -8.85 0.92
N GLN A 40 1.39 -8.73 -0.24
CA GLN A 40 1.52 -7.46 -0.94
C GLN A 40 0.16 -6.86 -1.35
N GLU A 41 -0.82 -7.67 -1.71
CA GLU A 41 -2.14 -7.21 -2.14
C GLU A 41 -2.91 -6.56 -0.98
N ASN A 42 -2.99 -7.26 0.16
CA ASN A 42 -3.61 -6.78 1.38
C ASN A 42 -2.92 -5.51 1.89
N PHE A 43 -1.58 -5.48 1.86
CA PHE A 43 -0.80 -4.29 2.17
C PHE A 43 -1.17 -3.11 1.26
N CYS A 44 -1.11 -3.29 -0.07
CA CYS A 44 -1.44 -2.24 -1.02
C CYS A 44 -2.89 -1.74 -0.89
N ARG A 45 -3.83 -2.63 -0.53
CA ARG A 45 -5.22 -2.25 -0.27
C ARG A 45 -5.33 -1.33 0.94
N LEU A 46 -4.79 -1.74 2.09
CA LEU A 46 -4.87 -0.95 3.33
C LEU A 46 -4.07 0.35 3.24
N PHE A 47 -2.88 0.32 2.63
CA PHE A 47 -2.06 1.51 2.46
C PHE A 47 -2.76 2.55 1.57
N ARG A 48 -3.34 2.14 0.44
CA ARG A 48 -4.10 3.06 -0.41
C ARG A 48 -5.34 3.60 0.29
N GLY A 49 -6.11 2.75 0.98
CA GLY A 49 -7.28 3.22 1.74
C GLY A 49 -6.94 4.26 2.81
N GLN A 50 -5.76 4.16 3.43
CA GLN A 50 -5.32 5.11 4.45
C GLN A 50 -4.76 6.42 3.88
N TYR A 51 -3.98 6.35 2.79
CA TYR A 51 -3.15 7.47 2.33
C TYR A 51 -3.53 8.03 0.96
N VAL A 52 -4.40 7.35 0.20
CA VAL A 52 -4.87 7.77 -1.12
C VAL A 52 -6.38 8.03 -1.04
N PRO A 53 -6.81 9.29 -0.87
CA PRO A 53 -8.22 9.62 -0.80
C PRO A 53 -8.96 9.27 -2.10
N ASP A 54 -10.22 8.82 -1.99
CA ASP A 54 -11.06 8.50 -3.16
C ASP A 54 -11.22 9.70 -4.09
N SER A 55 -11.26 10.92 -3.54
CA SER A 55 -11.34 12.16 -4.33
C SER A 55 -10.13 12.34 -5.25
N PHE A 56 -8.93 11.97 -4.78
CA PHE A 56 -7.71 12.02 -5.58
C PHE A 56 -7.75 10.97 -6.69
N THR A 57 -8.15 9.74 -6.38
CA THR A 57 -8.30 8.68 -7.39
C THR A 57 -9.33 9.04 -8.45
N PHE A 58 -10.45 9.64 -8.05
CA PHE A 58 -11.50 10.12 -8.96
C PHE A 58 -11.01 11.25 -9.88
N GLN A 59 -10.32 12.24 -9.33
CA GLN A 59 -9.76 13.35 -10.11
C GLN A 59 -8.74 12.86 -11.13
N MET A 60 -7.77 12.05 -10.71
CA MET A 60 -6.78 11.48 -11.62
C MET A 60 -7.43 10.63 -12.73
N GLY A 61 -8.46 9.86 -12.40
CA GLY A 61 -9.21 9.08 -13.38
C GLY A 61 -9.87 9.96 -14.46
N ARG A 62 -10.39 11.14 -14.06
CA ARG A 62 -10.92 12.12 -15.00
C ARG A 62 -9.82 12.71 -15.89
N GLU A 63 -8.74 13.21 -15.30
CA GLU A 63 -7.64 13.85 -16.05
C GLU A 63 -7.02 12.90 -17.09
N LEU A 64 -6.82 11.63 -16.74
CA LEU A 64 -6.33 10.60 -17.67
C LEU A 64 -7.34 10.28 -18.78
N GLY A 65 -8.64 10.44 -18.54
CA GLY A 65 -9.69 10.30 -19.54
C GLY A 65 -9.72 11.46 -20.53
N GLU A 66 -9.38 12.67 -20.08
CA GLU A 66 -9.33 13.90 -20.89
C GLU A 66 -8.06 13.99 -21.73
N LEU A 67 -7.02 13.23 -21.40
CA LEU A 67 -5.76 13.11 -22.17
C LEU A 67 -5.87 12.24 -23.45
N LYS A 68 -7.07 11.75 -23.78
CA LYS A 68 -7.34 10.91 -24.97
C LYS A 68 -7.62 11.72 -26.23
#